data_AF-A0A1G9UK79-F1
#
_entry.id   AF-A0A1G9UK79-F1
#
_cell.length_a   1.000
_cell.length_b   1.000
_cell.length_c   1.000
_cell.angle_alpha   90.00
_cell.angle_beta   90.00
_cell.angle_gamma   90.00
#
_symmetry.space_group_name_H-M   'P 1'
#
loop_
_entity.id
_entity.type
_entity.pdbx_description
1 polymer ?
#
loop_
_entity_poly.entity_id
_entity_poly.type
_entity_poly.pdbx_seq_one_letter_code
_entity_poly.pdbx_strand_id
1 'polypeptide(L)'
;MAASSKWDSALRVGTLLQAHEAVRRLRPAPGARPAIWREYFQRCAEVYEHLAAIDHDHYHEALYWAGRERQKAEEIELPKQRNRRSA
;
A
#
# COMPACT_ATOMS: atom_id res chain seq x y z
N MET A 1 -4.84 -17.03 -9.92
CA MET A 1 -5.08 -15.58 -10.13
C MET A 1 -6.43 -15.18 -9.53
N ALA A 2 -6.54 -15.07 -8.19
CA ALA A 2 -7.80 -14.75 -7.49
C ALA A 2 -7.74 -13.43 -6.71
N ALA A 3 -6.64 -12.67 -6.84
CA ALA A 3 -6.46 -11.38 -6.17
C ALA A 3 -7.25 -10.24 -6.86
N SER A 4 -7.63 -10.39 -8.14
CA SER A 4 -8.28 -9.33 -8.92
C SER A 4 -9.59 -8.83 -8.31
N SER A 5 -10.47 -9.71 -7.81
CA SER A 5 -11.81 -9.26 -7.38
C SER A 5 -11.78 -8.40 -6.11
N LYS A 6 -10.84 -8.69 -5.19
CA LYS A 6 -10.74 -7.96 -3.92
C LYS A 6 -10.05 -6.61 -4.09
N TRP A 7 -9.00 -6.55 -4.90
CA TRP A 7 -8.33 -5.29 -5.24
C TRP A 7 -9.18 -4.41 -6.16
N ASP A 8 -9.96 -4.99 -7.08
CA ASP A 8 -10.96 -4.26 -7.88
C ASP A 8 -11.99 -3.57 -6.98
N SER A 9 -12.46 -4.26 -5.93
CA SER A 9 -13.36 -3.66 -4.95
C SER A 9 -12.68 -2.51 -4.17
N ALA A 10 -11.39 -2.65 -3.86
CA ALA A 10 -10.62 -1.61 -3.18
C ALA A 10 -10.35 -0.38 -4.07
N LEU A 11 -10.31 -0.56 -5.40
CA LEU A 11 -10.17 0.54 -6.35
C LEU A 11 -11.47 1.32 -6.58
N ARG A 12 -12.63 0.77 -6.19
CA ARG A 12 -13.93 1.45 -6.33
C ARG A 12 -14.33 2.30 -5.12
N VAL A 13 -13.42 2.47 -4.16
CA VAL A 13 -13.66 3.32 -2.98
C VAL A 13 -13.75 4.79 -3.41
N GLY A 14 -14.66 5.55 -2.80
CA GLY A 14 -14.86 6.96 -3.13
C GLY A 14 -14.39 7.94 -2.06
N THR A 15 -13.91 7.42 -0.92
CA THR A 15 -13.44 8.24 0.20
C THR A 15 -12.18 7.67 0.83
N LEU A 16 -11.41 8.52 1.49
CA LEU A 16 -10.22 8.12 2.22
C LEU A 16 -10.49 7.07 3.30
N LEU A 17 -11.61 7.20 4.02
CA LEU A 17 -12.02 6.22 5.03
C LEU A 17 -12.25 4.84 4.41
N GLN A 18 -12.97 4.78 3.28
CA GLN A 18 -13.22 3.52 2.58
C GLN A 18 -11.91 2.90 2.06
N ALA A 19 -10.99 3.72 1.54
CA ALA A 19 -9.67 3.26 1.12
C ALA A 19 -8.91 2.61 2.29
N HIS A 20 -8.86 3.27 3.45
CA HIS A 20 -8.24 2.73 4.65
C HIS A 20 -8.85 1.39 5.08
N GLU A 21 -10.17 1.28 5.08
CA GLU A 21 -10.83 0.02 5.41
C GLU A 21 -10.52 -1.09 4.40
N ALA A 22 -10.58 -0.78 3.11
CA ALA A 22 -10.34 -1.74 2.04
C ALA A 22 -8.93 -2.32 2.13
N VAL A 23 -7.90 -1.48 2.25
CA VAL A 23 -6.51 -1.97 2.36
C VAL A 23 -6.30 -2.74 3.67
N ARG A 24 -6.89 -2.31 4.79
CA ARG A 24 -6.78 -3.03 6.08
C ARG A 24 -7.33 -4.45 5.99
N ARG A 25 -8.42 -4.68 5.25
CA ARG A 25 -9.00 -6.02 5.03
C ARG A 25 -8.13 -6.92 4.16
N LEU A 26 -7.28 -6.34 3.33
CA LEU A 26 -6.38 -7.06 2.40
C LEU A 26 -4.97 -7.26 2.96
N ARG A 27 -4.73 -6.79 4.19
CA ARG A 27 -3.43 -6.88 4.84
C ARG A 27 -2.95 -8.34 4.95
N PRO A 28 -1.72 -8.65 4.49
CA PRO A 28 -1.13 -9.98 4.65
C PRO A 28 -0.96 -10.39 6.11
N ALA A 29 -0.82 -11.69 6.34
CA ALA A 29 -0.49 -12.22 7.65
C ALA A 29 0.89 -11.67 8.13
N PRO A 30 1.10 -11.47 9.45
CA PRO A 30 2.35 -10.91 9.98
C PRO A 30 3.62 -11.66 9.54
N GLY A 31 3.54 -12.99 9.37
CA GLY A 31 4.63 -13.84 8.91
C GLY A 31 4.71 -14.06 7.40
N ALA A 32 3.93 -13.32 6.61
CA ALA A 32 3.95 -13.46 5.15
C ALA A 32 5.34 -13.11 4.57
N ARG A 33 5.67 -13.74 3.44
CA ARG A 33 6.95 -13.51 2.74
C ARG A 33 7.10 -12.03 2.39
N PRO A 34 8.33 -11.47 2.40
CA PRO A 34 8.56 -10.06 2.05
C PRO A 34 7.97 -9.67 0.69
N ALA A 35 8.01 -10.56 -0.31
CA ALA A 35 7.40 -10.33 -1.61
C ALA A 35 5.88 -10.08 -1.56
N ILE A 36 5.17 -10.74 -0.63
CA ILE A 36 3.72 -10.54 -0.45
C ILE A 36 3.45 -9.18 0.21
N TRP A 37 4.28 -8.78 1.16
CA TRP A 37 4.21 -7.44 1.75
C TRP A 37 4.50 -6.34 0.74
N ARG A 38 5.50 -6.55 -0.13
CA ARG A 38 5.80 -5.64 -1.24
C ARG A 38 4.60 -5.48 -2.17
N GLU A 39 4.04 -6.59 -2.66
CA GLU A 39 2.87 -6.56 -3.54
C GLU A 39 1.71 -5.83 -2.86
N TYR A 40 1.44 -6.12 -1.59
CA TYR A 40 0.42 -5.43 -0.82
C TYR A 40 0.64 -3.90 -0.79
N PHE A 41 1.86 -3.44 -0.49
CA PHE A 41 2.16 -2.02 -0.43
C PHE A 41 2.06 -1.33 -1.81
N GLN A 42 2.47 -2.00 -2.88
CA GLN A 42 2.27 -1.52 -4.25
C GLN A 42 0.78 -1.33 -4.57
N ARG A 43 -0.04 -2.33 -4.25
CA ARG A 43 -1.49 -2.25 -4.47
C ARG A 43 -2.18 -1.21 -3.59
N CYS A 44 -1.73 -1.02 -2.35
CA CYS A 44 -2.21 0.08 -1.51
C CYS A 44 -1.92 1.43 -2.14
N ALA A 45 -0.72 1.62 -2.72
CA ALA A 45 -0.38 2.85 -3.40
C ALA A 45 -1.32 3.10 -4.59
N GLU A 46 -1.60 2.10 -5.42
CA GLU A 46 -2.56 2.19 -6.53
C GLU A 46 -3.95 2.65 -6.07
N VAL A 47 -4.46 2.12 -4.95
CA VAL A 47 -5.76 2.51 -4.38
C VAL A 47 -5.78 3.98 -3.96
N TYR A 48 -4.74 4.45 -3.26
CA TYR A 48 -4.69 5.85 -2.83
C TYR A 48 -4.44 6.83 -3.98
N GLU A 49 -3.70 6.44 -5.02
CA GLU A 49 -3.57 7.26 -6.24
C GLU A 49 -4.88 7.39 -6.99
N HIS A 50 -5.62 6.27 -7.13
CA HIS A 50 -6.94 6.32 -7.73
C HIS A 50 -7.88 7.22 -6.93
N LEU A 51 -7.85 7.11 -5.60
CA LEU A 51 -8.64 7.96 -4.72
C LEU A 51 -8.28 9.45 -4.88
N ALA A 52 -6.99 9.79 -4.97
CA ALA A 52 -6.57 11.17 -5.16
C ALA A 52 -7.21 11.78 -6.43
N ALA A 53 -7.35 10.98 -7.50
CA ALA A 53 -7.96 11.44 -8.74
C ALA A 53 -9.48 11.69 -8.65
N ILE A 54 -10.17 11.19 -7.62
CA ILE A 54 -11.64 11.26 -7.49
C ILE A 54 -12.11 12.08 -6.27
N ASP A 55 -11.36 12.05 -5.16
CA ASP A 55 -11.64 12.77 -3.92
C ASP A 55 -10.71 13.99 -3.84
N HIS A 56 -11.17 15.10 -4.41
CA HIS A 56 -10.38 16.33 -4.48
C HIS A 56 -10.17 16.96 -3.09
N ASP A 57 -11.09 16.76 -2.15
CA ASP A 57 -10.98 17.29 -0.79
C ASP A 57 -9.84 16.61 -0.02
N HIS A 58 -9.58 15.32 -0.28
CA HIS A 58 -8.49 14.56 0.32
C HIS A 58 -7.32 14.29 -0.63
N TYR A 59 -7.22 15.01 -1.76
CA TYR A 59 -6.20 14.79 -2.79
C TYR A 59 -4.78 14.69 -2.21
N HIS A 60 -4.38 15.67 -1.40
CA HIS A 60 -3.04 15.72 -0.83
C HIS A 60 -2.79 14.61 0.19
N GLU A 61 -3.80 14.25 0.97
CA GLU A 61 -3.69 13.18 1.96
C GLU A 61 -3.62 11.81 1.27
N ALA A 62 -4.44 11.57 0.26
CA ALA A 62 -4.39 10.38 -0.57
C ALA A 62 -3.02 10.22 -1.26
N LEU A 63 -2.47 11.30 -1.84
CA LEU A 63 -1.11 11.26 -2.41
C LEU A 63 -0.02 11.01 -1.37
N TYR A 64 -0.14 11.59 -0.17
CA TYR A 64 0.78 11.29 0.92
C TYR A 64 0.79 9.79 1.24
N TRP A 65 -0.40 9.18 1.36
CA TRP A 65 -0.52 7.75 1.60
C TRP A 65 0.05 6.92 0.45
N ALA A 66 -0.25 7.27 -0.80
CA ALA A 66 0.31 6.60 -1.97
C ALA A 66 1.85 6.61 -1.97
N GLY A 67 2.46 7.77 -1.70
CA GLY A 67 3.92 7.92 -1.61
C GLY A 67 4.50 7.09 -0.47
N ARG A 68 3.87 7.12 0.71
CA ARG A 68 4.29 6.32 1.87
C ARG A 68 4.26 4.82 1.59
N GLU A 69 3.19 4.31 0.96
CA GLU A 69 3.07 2.89 0.66
C GLU A 69 4.08 2.46 -0.41
N ARG A 70 4.37 3.29 -1.42
CA ARG A 70 5.48 3.06 -2.35
C ARG A 70 6.82 2.95 -1.65
N GLN A 71 7.14 3.89 -0.76
CA GLN A 71 8.39 3.88 -0.02
C GLN A 71 8.55 2.56 0.77
N LYS A 72 7.49 2.08 1.42
CA LYS A 72 7.54 0.77 2.11
C LYS A 72 7.77 -0.40 1.16
N ALA A 73 7.20 -0.38 -0.04
CA ALA A 73 7.43 -1.41 -1.04
C ALA A 73 8.90 -1.42 -1.49
N GLU A 74 9.49 -0.24 -1.71
CA GLU A 74 10.90 -0.06 -2.09
C GLU A 74 11.85 -0.49 -0.96
N GLU A 75 11.54 -0.16 0.29
CA GLU A 75 12.31 -0.56 1.46
C GLU A 75 12.38 -2.09 1.65
N ILE A 76 11.42 -2.84 1.10
CA ILE A 76 11.45 -4.31 1.10
C ILE A 76 12.40 -4.86 0.02
N GLU A 77 12.57 -4.17 -1.10
CA GLU A 77 13.52 -4.55 -2.15
C GLU A 77 14.96 -4.27 -1.74
N LEU A 78 15.17 -3.20 -0.98
CA LEU A 78 16.49 -2.87 -0.48
C LEU A 78 16.95 -3.94 0.51
N PRO A 79 18.12 -4.58 0.29
CA PRO A 79 18.70 -5.43 1.32
C PRO A 79 18.86 -4.57 2.57
N LYS A 80 18.22 -4.97 3.67
CA LYS A 80 18.42 -4.33 4.98
C LYS A 80 19.92 -4.32 5.26
N GLN A 81 20.57 -3.17 5.07
CA GLN A 81 21.94 -2.96 5.47
C GLN A 81 21.99 -3.06 6.99
N ARG A 82 22.20 -4.28 7.47
CA ARG A 82 22.42 -4.58 8.87
C ARG A 82 23.83 -4.09 9.18
N ASN A 83 23.92 -2.80 9.51
CA ASN A 83 25.15 -2.16 9.91
C ASN A 83 25.66 -2.86 11.18
N ARG A 84 26.52 -3.87 11.01
CA ARG A 84 27.39 -4.37 12.06
C ARG A 84 28.45 -3.30 12.28
N ARG A 85 28.12 -2.28 13.08
CA ARG A 85 29.17 -1.52 13.78
C ARG A 85 29.71 -2.43 14.87
N SER A 86 30.70 -3.23 14.50
CA SER A 86 31.66 -3.84 15.41
C SER A 86 32.96 -3.06 15.23
N ALA A 87 33.23 -2.17 16.16
CA ALA A 87 34.56 -1.64 16.46
C ALA A 87 34.57 -1.34 17.96
#